data_AF-A0A6H1Z804-F1
#
_entry.id   AF-A0A6H1Z804-F1
#
_cell.length_a   1.000
_cell.length_b   1.000
_cell.length_c   1.000
_cell.angle_alpha   90.00
_cell.angle_beta   90.00
_cell.angle_gamma   90.00
#
_symmetry.space_group_name_H-M   'P 1'
#
loop_
_entity.id
_entity.type
_entity.pdbx_description
1 polymer ?
#
loop_
_entity_poly.entity_id
_entity_poly.type
_entity_poly.pdbx_seq_one_letter_code
_entity_poly.pdbx_strand_id
1 'polypeptide(L)' 'MKNKKLLATNLIADLLKRDWSYAKIASELGKSEMSIRRWEKGKSIPHRFFIEKMEKLIEEEINGRR' A
#
# COMPACT_ATOMS: atom_id res chain seq x y z
N MET A 1 -9.40 16.89 -8.94
CA MET A 1 -8.67 16.06 -7.96
C MET A 1 -8.61 14.63 -8.46
N LYS A 2 -7.50 14.21 -9.07
CA LYS A 2 -7.31 12.81 -9.50
C LYS A 2 -7.29 11.91 -8.25
N ASN A 3 -8.09 10.85 -8.28
CA ASN A 3 -8.68 10.14 -7.13
C ASN A 3 -7.67 9.51 -6.16
N LYS A 4 -7.52 10.07 -4.94
CA LYS A 4 -6.71 9.49 -3.85
C LYS A 4 -7.08 8.04 -3.51
N LYS A 5 -8.36 7.70 -3.69
CA LYS A 5 -8.89 6.34 -3.56
C LYS A 5 -8.28 5.38 -4.59
N LEU A 6 -8.18 5.81 -5.85
CA LEU A 6 -7.60 5.01 -6.93
C LEU A 6 -6.10 4.82 -6.71
N LEU A 7 -5.42 5.85 -6.19
CA LEU A 7 -3.98 5.80 -5.93
C LEU A 7 -3.62 4.76 -4.86
N ALA A 8 -4.31 4.76 -3.71
CA ALA A 8 -4.09 3.76 -2.66
C ALA A 8 -4.38 2.33 -3.11
N THR A 9 -5.48 2.13 -3.84
CA THR A 9 -5.82 0.82 -4.42
C THR A 9 -4.72 0.32 -5.35
N ASN A 10 -4.20 1.19 -6.24
CA ASN A 10 -3.16 0.82 -7.18
C ASN A 10 -1.83 0.48 -6.48
N LEU A 11 -1.43 1.26 -5.48
CA LEU A 11 -0.20 1.00 -4.71
C LEU A 11 -0.25 -0.36 -4.01
N ILE A 12 -1.39 -0.68 -3.38
CA ILE A 12 -1.55 -1.99 -2.72
C ILE A 12 -1.56 -3.12 -3.76
N ALA A 13 -2.28 -2.95 -4.87
CA ALA A 13 -2.28 -3.94 -5.94
C ALA A 13 -0.87 -4.19 -6.51
N ASP A 14 -0.05 -3.14 -6.64
CA ASP A 14 1.32 -3.28 -7.14
C ASP A 14 2.26 -3.93 -6.12
N LEU A 15 2.09 -3.67 -4.82
CA LEU A 15 2.79 -4.41 -3.77
C LEU A 15 2.43 -5.90 -3.81
N LEU A 16 1.14 -6.23 -3.93
CA LEU A 16 0.67 -7.63 -4.01
C LEU A 16 1.25 -8.37 -5.23
N LYS A 17 1.43 -7.68 -6.36
CA LYS A 17 2.09 -8.26 -7.55
C LYS A 17 3.58 -8.53 -7.37
N ARG A 18 4.21 -7.94 -6.34
CA ARG A 18 5.64 -8.08 -6.01
C ARG A 18 5.85 -9.10 -4.88
N ASP A 19 4.94 -10.05 -4.72
CA ASP A 19 4.95 -11.07 -3.66
C ASP A 19 4.85 -10.51 -2.22
N TRP A 20 4.36 -9.28 -2.05
CA TRP A 20 4.01 -8.81 -0.73
C TRP A 20 2.67 -9.41 -0.30
N SER A 21 2.61 -9.92 0.93
CA SER A 21 1.35 -10.31 1.55
C SER A 21 0.67 -9.13 2.23
N TYR A 22 -0.65 -9.21 2.43
CA TYR A 22 -1.38 -8.23 3.26
C TYR A 22 -0.74 -8.08 4.65
N ALA A 23 -0.27 -9.17 5.24
CA ALA A 23 0.41 -9.17 6.53
C ALA A 23 1.71 -8.35 6.49
N LYS A 24 2.53 -8.53 5.44
CA LYS A 24 3.78 -7.78 5.26
C LYS A 24 3.50 -6.28 5.09
N ILE A 25 2.56 -5.91 4.21
CA ILE A 25 2.16 -4.52 4.01
C ILE A 25 1.63 -3.91 5.31
N ALA A 26 0.78 -4.64 6.04
CA ALA A 26 0.21 -4.22 7.30
C ALA A 26 1.29 -3.99 8.37
N SER A 27 2.26 -4.92 8.48
CA SER A 27 3.41 -4.82 9.39
C SER A 27 4.24 -3.57 9.08
N GLU A 28 4.65 -3.38 7.83
CA GLU A 28 5.44 -2.20 7.43
C GLU A 28 4.71 -0.88 7.67
N LEU A 29 3.38 -0.87 7.51
CA LEU A 29 2.58 0.33 7.73
C LEU A 29 2.12 0.52 9.19
N GLY A 30 2.38 -0.44 10.09
CA GLY A 30 1.88 -0.41 11.47
C GLY A 30 0.34 -0.40 11.53
N LYS A 31 -0.30 -1.20 10.67
CA LYS A 31 -1.75 -1.31 10.54
C LYS A 31 -2.20 -2.76 10.57
N SER A 32 -3.52 -2.95 10.63
CA SER A 32 -4.12 -4.28 10.50
C SER A 32 -4.27 -4.67 9.03
N GLU A 33 -4.22 -5.96 8.73
CA GLU A 33 -4.54 -6.48 7.39
C GLU A 33 -5.92 -6.06 6.91
N MET A 34 -6.89 -5.97 7.85
CA MET A 34 -8.24 -5.51 7.54
C MET A 34 -8.24 -4.06 7.01
N SER A 35 -7.39 -3.19 7.56
CA SER A 35 -7.22 -1.83 7.05
C SER A 35 -6.71 -1.84 5.61
N ILE A 36 -5.70 -2.67 5.32
CA ILE A 36 -5.13 -2.79 3.97
C ILE A 36 -6.17 -3.29 2.97
N ARG A 37 -6.92 -4.35 3.32
CA ARG A 37 -8.01 -4.89 2.47
C ARG A 37 -9.13 -3.86 2.24
N ARG A 38 -9.45 -3.03 3.22
CA ARG A 38 -10.45 -1.95 3.06
C ARG A 38 -9.92 -0.84 2.15
N TRP A 39 -8.63 -0.52 2.20
CA TRP A 39 -8.01 0.45 1.29
C TRP A 39 -7.93 -0.08 -0.13
N GLU A 40 -7.50 -1.32 -0.32
CA GLU A 40 -7.44 -2.01 -1.61
C GLU A 40 -8.82 -2.02 -2.30
N LYS A 41 -9.86 -2.46 -1.59
CA LYS A 41 -11.25 -2.46 -2.10
C LYS A 41 -11.87 -1.07 -2.21
N GLY A 42 -11.13 -0.01 -1.84
CA GLY A 42 -11.61 1.36 -1.88
C GLY A 42 -12.79 1.63 -0.94
N LYS A 43 -12.96 0.80 0.09
CA LYS A 43 -13.99 0.95 1.15
C LYS A 43 -13.62 2.05 2.14
N SER A 44 -12.34 2.42 2.22
CA SER A 44 -11.85 3.57 2.99
C SER A 44 -10.62 4.17 2.29
N ILE A 45 -10.33 5.44 2.58
CA ILE A 45 -9.19 6.16 1.99
C ILE A 45 -8.09 6.25 3.07
N PRO A 46 -6.87 5.75 2.81
CA PRO A 46 -5.77 5.93 3.76
C PRO A 46 -5.39 7.41 3.88
N HIS A 47 -4.86 7.78 5.04
CA HIS A 47 -4.24 9.09 5.22
C HIS A 47 -3.02 9.24 4.29
N ARG A 48 -2.74 10.47 3.85
CA ARG A 48 -1.63 10.79 2.94
C ARG A 48 -0.28 10.21 3.41
N PHE A 49 -0.02 10.25 4.71
CA PHE A 49 1.15 9.63 5.33
C PHE A 49 1.35 8.16 4.93
N PHE A 50 0.28 7.35 4.88
CA PHE A 50 0.38 5.94 4.50
C PHE A 50 0.57 5.74 3.01
N ILE A 51 0.04 6.66 2.19
CA ILE A 51 0.28 6.67 0.75
C ILE A 51 1.77 6.89 0.48
N GLU A 52 2.36 7.93 1.05
CA GLU A 52 3.78 8.26 0.89
C GLU A 52 4.67 7.11 1.43
N LYS A 53 4.25 6.46 2.53
CA LYS A 53 4.96 5.29 3.04
C LYS A 53 4.90 4.11 2.08
N MET A 54 3.74 3.83 1.46
CA MET A 54 3.61 2.76 0.45
C MET A 54 4.43 3.05 -0.81
N GLU A 55 4.45 4.30 -1.28
CA GLU A 55 5.29 4.72 -2.41
C GLU A 55 6.77 4.47 -2.10
N LYS A 56 7.22 4.86 -0.90
CA LYS A 56 8.59 4.62 -0.45
C LYS A 56 8.94 3.13 -0.38
N LEU A 57 8.05 2.27 0.12
CA LEU A 57 8.29 0.82 0.14
C LEU A 57 8.47 0.25 -1.27
N ILE A 58 7.71 0.75 -2.25
CA ILE A 58 7.85 0.34 -3.65
C ILE A 58 9.19 0.82 -4.22
N GLU A 59 9.58 2.07 -3.94
CA GLU A 59 10.87 2.61 -4.38
C GLU A 59 12.05 1.85 -3.77
N GLU A 60 11.99 1.52 -2.48
CA GLU A 60 13.01 0.73 -1.78
C GLU A 60 13.12 -0.70 -2.36
N GLU A 61 12.00 -1.33 -2.73
CA GLU A 61 11.99 -2.64 -3.39
C GLU A 61 12.56 -2.57 -4.83
N ILE A 62 12.33 -1.48 -5.57
CA ILE A 62 12.90 -1.30 -6.92
C ILE A 62 14.41 -1.04 -6.87
N ASN A 63 14.83 -0.16 -5.95
CA ASN A 63 16.22 0.28 -5.85
C ASN A 63 17.10 -0.67 -5.04
N GLY A 64 16.49 -1.46 -4.15
CA GLY A 64 17.15 -2.46 -3.33
C GLY A 64 17.02 -3.84 -3.97
N ARG A 65 18.06 -4.27 -4.69
CA ARG A 65 18.32 -5.70 -4.93
C ARG A 65 18.23 -6.47 -3.61
N ARG A 66 17.22 -7.31 -3.47
CA ARG A 66 17.38 -8.63 -2.82
C ARG A 66 17.52 -9.68 -3.91
#